data_AF-A0A0U1QZL4-F1
#
_entry.id   AF-A0A0U1QZL4-F1
#
_cell.length_a   1.000
_cell.length_b   1.000
_cell.length_c   1.000
_cell.angle_alpha   90.00
_cell.angle_beta   90.00
_cell.angle_gamma   90.00
#
_symmetry.space_group_name_H-M   'P 1'
#
loop_
_entity.id
_entity.type
_entity.pdbx_description
1 polymer ?
#
loop_
_entity_poly.entity_id
_entity_poly.type
_entity_poly.pdbx_seq_one_letter_code
_entity_poly.pdbx_strand_id
1 'polypeptide(L)'
;MKPVKFITATNHQNKKTVEYEADDGSILLKIGGDLSWRFNNPGNLIASKDISKQPGRIGIGTVNNPNKHDFAIFASYKDGINVKKLLLKGKYGSSTIDEMIAKYAPKSDGDDPKGYADHIINYSGASRTQKISDMDNATFEKVMQAIQKKEGSGKEGKEEWIKTTKITLSDGTKPVVGYPLKVTLGTCTYEWLTNNYGELPLIAHLNDGMRIEVKSSSPSGKEEVIYAATGLESKRIVLKKNQPNILLILYLNSQRNPEKKASRNLLSIL
;
A
#
# COMPACT_ATOMS: atom_id res chain seq x y z
N MET A 1 -19.13 -0.90 6.48
CA MET A 1 -17.92 -1.68 6.16
C MET A 1 -16.85 -1.35 7.19
N LYS A 2 -16.05 -2.34 7.63
CA LYS A 2 -14.86 -2.03 8.42
C LYS A 2 -13.89 -1.20 7.55
N PRO A 3 -13.22 -0.18 8.09
CA PRO A 3 -12.19 0.53 7.35
C PRO A 3 -11.06 -0.45 7.03
N VAL A 4 -10.73 -0.59 5.75
CA VAL A 4 -9.64 -1.44 5.28
C VAL A 4 -8.30 -0.71 5.41
N LYS A 5 -7.22 -1.46 5.61
CA LYS A 5 -5.86 -0.90 5.68
C LYS A 5 -5.07 -1.32 4.44
N PHE A 6 -4.54 -0.35 3.70
CA PHE A 6 -3.62 -0.66 2.61
C PHE A 6 -2.26 -1.14 3.14
N ILE A 7 -1.77 -2.24 2.57
CA ILE A 7 -0.54 -2.93 3.00
C ILE A 7 0.58 -2.84 1.97
N THR A 8 0.25 -2.77 0.69
CA THR A 8 1.21 -2.61 -0.42
C THR A 8 0.63 -1.65 -1.46
N ALA A 9 1.52 -0.98 -2.21
CA ALA A 9 1.11 -0.19 -3.37
C ALA A 9 2.09 -0.34 -4.52
N THR A 10 1.55 -0.56 -5.73
CA THR A 10 2.32 -0.75 -6.97
C THR A 10 2.00 0.36 -7.96
N ASN A 11 3.03 1.07 -8.44
CA ASN A 11 2.86 2.12 -9.45
C ASN A 11 2.91 1.56 -10.88
N HIS A 12 1.86 1.83 -11.66
CA HIS A 12 1.79 1.55 -13.09
C HIS A 12 1.87 2.87 -13.86
N GLN A 13 3.09 3.42 -13.97
CA GLN A 13 3.31 4.77 -14.48
C GLN A 13 2.81 4.97 -15.92
N ASN A 14 2.97 3.98 -16.79
CA ASN A 14 2.47 4.01 -18.17
C ASN A 14 0.95 4.18 -18.26
N LYS A 15 0.21 3.75 -17.23
CA LYS A 15 -1.25 3.89 -17.11
C LYS A 15 -1.67 5.02 -16.16
N LYS A 16 -0.72 5.80 -15.62
CA LYS A 16 -0.95 6.78 -14.54
C LYS A 16 -1.85 6.22 -13.43
N THR A 17 -1.58 5.00 -12.99
CA THR A 17 -2.41 4.26 -12.03
C THR A 17 -1.56 3.74 -10.88
N VAL A 18 -2.07 3.80 -9.66
CA VAL A 18 -1.51 3.06 -8.52
C VAL A 18 -2.52 2.02 -8.06
N GLU A 19 -2.04 0.80 -7.92
CA GLU A 19 -2.78 -0.32 -7.32
C GLU A 19 -2.45 -0.39 -5.83
N TYR A 20 -3.47 -0.28 -4.98
CA TYR A 20 -3.35 -0.43 -3.53
C TYR A 20 -3.97 -1.75 -3.09
N GLU A 21 -3.17 -2.63 -2.49
CA GLU A 21 -3.67 -3.88 -1.90
C GLU A 21 -4.07 -3.62 -0.45
N ALA A 22 -5.32 -3.94 -0.11
CA ALA A 22 -5.84 -3.87 1.25
C ALA A 22 -5.57 -5.16 2.04
N ASP A 23 -5.60 -5.07 3.36
CA ASP A 23 -5.38 -6.20 4.27
C ASP A 23 -6.43 -7.31 4.12
N ASP A 24 -7.65 -6.97 3.71
CA ASP A 24 -8.71 -7.92 3.36
C ASP A 24 -8.57 -8.57 1.96
N GLY A 25 -7.58 -8.12 1.17
CA GLY A 25 -7.34 -8.60 -0.19
C GLY A 25 -8.08 -7.83 -1.28
N SER A 26 -8.95 -6.88 -0.95
CA SER A 26 -9.47 -5.95 -1.96
C SER A 26 -8.35 -5.09 -2.55
N ILE A 27 -8.55 -4.65 -3.78
CA ILE A 27 -7.66 -3.73 -4.48
C ILE A 27 -8.39 -2.42 -4.72
N LEU A 28 -7.73 -1.30 -4.43
CA LEU A 28 -8.14 0.02 -4.91
C LEU A 28 -7.20 0.46 -6.04
N LEU A 29 -7.77 0.80 -7.19
CA LEU A 29 -7.05 1.49 -8.27
C LEU A 29 -7.28 3.00 -8.16
N LYS A 30 -6.20 3.77 -8.03
CA LYS A 30 -6.22 5.24 -8.17
C LYS A 30 -5.68 5.63 -9.53
N ILE A 31 -6.56 6.08 -10.42
CA ILE A 31 -6.29 6.30 -11.86
C ILE A 31 -6.34 7.79 -12.18
N GLY A 32 -5.31 8.33 -12.84
CA GLY A 32 -5.27 9.76 -13.19
C GLY A 32 -5.09 10.66 -11.95
N GLY A 33 -5.59 11.90 -11.97
CA GLY A 33 -5.36 12.87 -10.89
C GLY A 33 -3.90 13.34 -10.77
N ASP A 34 -3.57 14.02 -9.67
CA ASP A 34 -2.21 14.47 -9.36
C ASP A 34 -1.40 13.38 -8.64
N LEU A 35 -0.06 13.49 -8.70
CA LEU A 35 0.85 12.55 -8.04
C LEU A 35 0.60 12.48 -6.53
N SER A 36 0.45 13.64 -5.89
CA SER A 36 0.26 13.75 -4.44
C SER A 36 -0.99 13.02 -3.96
N TRP A 37 -2.07 13.04 -4.75
CA TRP A 37 -3.29 12.29 -4.47
C TRP A 37 -3.12 10.79 -4.76
N ARG A 38 -2.58 10.44 -5.94
CA ARG A 38 -2.38 9.03 -6.32
C ARG A 38 -1.47 8.28 -5.38
N PHE A 39 -0.44 8.95 -4.84
CA PHE A 39 0.60 8.34 -4.00
C PHE A 39 0.31 8.52 -2.50
N ASN A 40 -0.82 9.16 -2.15
CA ASN A 40 -1.10 9.60 -0.78
C ASN A 40 0.06 10.41 -0.18
N ASN A 41 0.73 11.21 -1.02
CA ASN A 41 1.98 11.88 -0.74
C ASN A 41 1.84 13.41 -0.94
N PRO A 42 1.24 14.14 0.03
CA PRO A 42 0.93 15.57 -0.04
C PRO A 42 2.15 16.51 -0.10
N GLY A 43 3.36 15.99 -0.20
CA GLY A 43 4.58 16.79 -0.39
C GLY A 43 5.46 16.28 -1.52
N ASN A 44 4.97 15.32 -2.32
CA ASN A 44 5.79 14.58 -3.27
C ASN A 44 7.13 14.17 -2.66
N LEU A 45 7.10 13.62 -1.45
CA LEU A 45 8.29 13.20 -0.74
C LEU A 45 9.03 12.12 -1.54
N ILE A 46 10.30 12.36 -1.82
CA ILE A 46 11.20 11.37 -2.41
C ILE A 46 11.29 10.15 -1.48
N ALA A 47 11.31 8.96 -2.05
CA ALA A 47 11.49 7.72 -1.32
C ALA A 47 12.88 7.70 -0.66
N SER A 48 12.90 7.68 0.67
CA SER A 48 14.13 7.52 1.46
C SER A 48 14.68 6.11 1.30
N LYS A 49 15.99 5.95 1.19
CA LYS A 49 16.65 4.64 1.30
C LYS A 49 16.41 3.98 2.66
N ASP A 50 16.33 4.81 3.70
CA ASP A 50 16.00 4.39 5.05
C ASP A 50 14.48 4.49 5.26
N ILE A 51 13.80 3.33 5.23
CA ILE A 51 12.34 3.23 5.37
C ILE A 51 11.85 3.67 6.76
N SER A 52 12.69 3.60 7.81
CA SER A 52 12.31 4.00 9.16
C SER A 52 11.96 5.49 9.26
N LYS A 53 12.48 6.30 8.33
CA LYS A 53 12.18 7.74 8.21
C LYS A 53 10.83 8.02 7.53
N GLN A 54 10.18 7.00 6.98
CA GLN A 54 8.92 7.12 6.24
C GLN A 54 7.90 6.08 6.75
N PRO A 55 7.49 6.15 8.03
CA PRO A 55 6.48 5.25 8.56
C PRO A 55 5.17 5.34 7.75
N GLY A 56 4.56 4.18 7.48
CA GLY A 56 3.36 4.09 6.65
C GLY A 56 3.62 4.12 5.14
N ARG A 57 4.89 4.18 4.69
CA ARG A 57 5.23 3.93 3.28
C ARG A 57 4.99 2.46 2.94
N ILE A 58 4.21 2.22 1.89
CA ILE A 58 3.83 0.87 1.42
C ILE A 58 4.21 0.62 -0.04
N GLY A 59 4.76 1.62 -0.72
CA GLY A 59 5.22 1.49 -2.10
C GLY A 59 6.19 2.60 -2.50
N ILE A 60 6.76 2.43 -3.68
CA ILE A 60 7.62 3.41 -4.34
C ILE A 60 7.12 3.57 -5.78
N GLY A 61 7.00 4.81 -6.24
CA GLY A 61 6.61 5.11 -7.61
C GLY A 61 7.66 5.92 -8.34
N THR A 62 8.21 5.33 -9.40
CA THR A 62 9.04 6.03 -10.39
C THR A 62 8.14 6.71 -11.40
N VAL A 63 8.31 8.02 -11.59
CA VAL A 63 7.59 8.78 -12.61
C VAL A 63 8.55 9.38 -13.61
N ASN A 64 8.07 9.65 -14.81
CA ASN A 64 8.87 10.36 -15.81
C ASN A 64 9.11 11.79 -15.30
N ASN A 65 10.32 12.05 -14.80
CA ASN A 65 10.78 13.35 -14.37
C ASN A 65 12.26 13.52 -14.76
N PRO A 66 12.76 14.76 -14.91
CA PRO A 66 14.13 15.02 -15.40
C PRO A 66 15.22 14.33 -14.59
N ASN A 67 15.01 14.22 -13.27
CA ASN A 67 16.01 13.72 -12.32
C ASN A 67 15.79 12.26 -11.92
N LYS A 68 14.80 11.60 -12.54
CA LYS A 68 14.37 10.22 -12.25
C LYS A 68 14.21 9.93 -10.75
N HIS A 69 13.67 10.88 -9.98
CA HIS A 69 13.39 10.64 -8.57
C HIS A 69 12.29 9.58 -8.41
N ASP A 70 12.50 8.72 -7.42
CA ASP A 70 11.50 7.79 -6.91
C ASP A 70 10.74 8.45 -5.77
N PHE A 71 9.41 8.39 -5.79
CA PHE A 71 8.56 8.99 -4.78
C PHE A 71 7.96 7.94 -3.85
N ALA A 72 7.80 8.30 -2.58
CA ALA A 72 7.14 7.44 -1.61
C ALA A 72 5.64 7.33 -1.90
N ILE A 73 5.08 6.13 -1.74
CA ILE A 73 3.63 5.88 -1.74
C ILE A 73 3.21 5.47 -0.33
N PHE A 74 2.26 6.19 0.26
CA PHE A 74 1.82 5.98 1.64
C PHE A 74 0.48 5.25 1.73
N ALA A 75 0.28 4.52 2.83
CA ALA A 75 -0.95 3.77 3.08
C ALA A 75 -2.18 4.68 3.18
N SER A 76 -2.02 5.92 3.62
CA SER A 76 -3.10 6.90 3.63
C SER A 76 -2.54 8.31 3.43
N TYR A 77 -3.42 9.22 3.01
CA TYR A 77 -3.05 10.63 2.88
C TYR A 77 -2.57 11.21 4.23
N LYS A 78 -3.18 10.76 5.33
CA LYS A 78 -2.79 11.13 6.70
C LYS A 78 -1.37 10.67 7.03
N ASP A 79 -0.98 9.46 6.62
CA ASP A 79 0.39 8.98 6.80
C ASP A 79 1.39 9.86 6.04
N GLY A 80 1.05 10.25 4.80
CA GLY A 80 1.86 11.18 4.02
C GLY A 80 2.01 12.56 4.69
N ILE A 81 0.93 13.10 5.29
CA ILE A 81 1.00 14.35 6.08
C ILE A 81 1.94 14.17 7.28
N ASN A 82 1.79 13.07 8.03
CA ASN A 82 2.60 12.79 9.21
C ASN A 82 4.09 12.68 8.86
N VAL A 83 4.43 11.99 7.78
CA VAL A 83 5.82 11.85 7.33
C VAL A 83 6.39 13.18 6.86
N LYS A 84 5.61 14.01 6.17
CA LYS A 84 6.03 15.38 5.82
C LYS A 84 6.34 16.19 7.09
N LYS A 85 5.50 16.09 8.13
CA LYS A 85 5.73 16.76 9.42
C LYS A 85 7.03 16.30 10.07
N LEU A 86 7.26 14.98 10.11
CA LEU A 86 8.50 14.40 10.64
C LEU A 86 9.72 14.87 9.87
N LEU A 87 9.64 14.92 8.53
CA LEU A 87 10.73 15.42 7.70
C LEU A 87 11.06 16.88 8.01
N LEU A 88 10.05 17.75 8.04
CA LEU A 88 10.27 19.18 8.27
C LEU A 88 10.82 19.46 9.67
N LYS A 89 10.27 18.84 10.72
CA LYS A 89 10.77 19.04 12.09
C LYS A 89 12.11 18.34 12.33
N GLY A 90 12.35 17.18 11.73
CA GLY A 90 13.57 16.40 11.93
C GLY A 90 14.76 16.90 11.10
N LYS A 91 14.63 16.90 9.76
CA LYS A 91 15.72 17.26 8.85
C LYS A 91 15.92 18.77 8.73
N TYR A 92 14.83 19.53 8.77
CA TYR A 92 14.84 20.98 8.52
C TYR A 92 14.51 21.82 9.75
N GLY A 93 14.43 21.20 10.94
CA GLY A 93 14.03 21.88 12.17
C GLY A 93 14.85 23.13 12.46
N SER A 94 16.18 23.04 12.31
CA SER A 94 17.09 24.16 12.56
C SER A 94 17.20 25.18 11.42
N SER A 95 16.51 24.95 10.30
CA SER A 95 16.58 25.81 9.11
C SER A 95 15.50 26.87 9.10
N THR A 96 15.78 28.00 8.46
CA THR A 96 14.73 28.94 8.01
C THR A 96 13.98 28.37 6.80
N ILE A 97 12.88 29.01 6.38
CA ILE A 97 12.14 28.60 5.18
C ILE A 97 13.04 28.67 3.93
N ASP A 98 13.83 29.74 3.78
CA ASP A 98 14.75 29.91 2.65
C ASP A 98 15.79 28.77 2.59
N GLU A 99 16.42 28.46 3.73
CA GLU A 99 17.41 27.38 3.83
C GLU A 99 16.82 25.98 3.60
N MET A 100 15.60 25.76 4.09
CA MET A 100 14.86 24.52 3.87
C MET A 100 14.58 24.33 2.39
N ILE A 101 14.01 25.33 1.72
CA ILE A 101 13.59 25.23 0.32
C ILE A 101 14.78 25.12 -0.62
N ALA A 102 15.90 25.80 -0.35
CA ALA A 102 17.14 25.62 -1.09
C ALA A 102 17.64 24.17 -1.12
N LYS A 103 17.24 23.32 -0.15
CA LYS A 103 17.56 21.89 -0.09
C LYS A 103 16.40 20.98 -0.51
N TYR A 104 15.16 21.45 -0.36
CA TYR A 104 13.95 20.67 -0.63
C TYR A 104 13.61 20.67 -2.13
N ALA A 105 13.69 21.84 -2.77
CA ALA A 105 13.36 22.07 -4.17
C ALA A 105 14.45 22.98 -4.78
N PRO A 106 15.68 22.46 -4.94
CA PRO A 106 16.84 23.25 -5.35
C PRO A 106 16.74 23.68 -6.82
N LYS A 107 17.35 24.82 -7.16
CA LYS A 107 17.40 25.33 -8.54
C LYS A 107 18.07 24.34 -9.52
N SER A 108 18.99 23.50 -9.04
CA SER A 108 19.61 22.44 -9.84
C SER A 108 18.60 21.46 -10.45
N ASP A 109 17.43 21.34 -9.82
CA ASP A 109 16.39 20.40 -10.20
C ASP A 109 15.32 21.08 -11.09
N GLY A 110 15.56 22.34 -11.50
CA GLY A 110 14.68 23.14 -12.34
C GLY A 110 13.65 23.97 -11.56
N ASP A 111 13.75 24.02 -10.23
CA ASP A 111 12.85 24.77 -9.37
C ASP A 111 13.21 26.26 -9.24
N ASP A 112 12.28 27.05 -8.68
CA ASP A 112 12.50 28.41 -8.18
C ASP A 112 12.43 28.44 -6.64
N PRO A 113 13.57 28.23 -5.95
CA PRO A 113 13.61 28.20 -4.49
C PRO A 113 13.12 29.50 -3.85
N LYS A 114 13.41 30.66 -4.47
CA LYS A 114 13.05 31.96 -3.90
C LYS A 114 11.54 32.16 -3.98
N GLY A 115 10.95 32.00 -5.17
CA GLY A 115 9.50 32.12 -5.34
C GLY A 115 8.72 31.08 -4.52
N TYR A 116 9.29 29.90 -4.30
CA TYR A 116 8.69 28.90 -3.41
C TYR A 116 8.76 29.36 -1.93
N ALA A 117 9.91 29.80 -1.43
CA ALA A 117 9.99 30.33 -0.07
C ALA A 117 9.04 31.53 0.15
N ASP A 118 8.96 32.45 -0.81
CA ASP A 118 8.05 33.60 -0.80
C ASP A 118 6.59 33.15 -0.70
N HIS A 119 6.19 32.14 -1.49
CA HIS A 119 4.85 31.55 -1.42
C HIS A 119 4.54 30.99 -0.03
N ILE A 120 5.47 30.23 0.58
CA ILE A 120 5.27 29.67 1.92
C ILE A 120 5.10 30.76 2.96
N ILE A 121 5.96 31.79 2.92
CA ILE A 121 5.92 32.91 3.88
C ILE A 121 4.60 33.67 3.75
N ASN A 122 4.20 34.03 2.52
CA ASN A 122 2.96 34.76 2.27
C ASN A 122 1.72 33.97 2.68
N TYR A 123 1.72 32.65 2.46
CA TYR A 123 0.60 31.79 2.83
C TYR A 123 0.51 31.54 4.34
N SER A 124 1.65 31.33 5.01
CA SER A 124 1.70 30.92 6.41
C SER A 124 1.71 32.07 7.41
N GLY A 125 2.20 33.25 7.00
CA GLY A 125 2.52 34.35 7.89
C GLY A 125 3.77 34.12 8.74
N ALA A 126 4.54 33.06 8.47
CA ALA A 126 5.77 32.78 9.18
C ALA A 126 6.83 33.86 8.93
N SER A 127 7.62 34.20 9.96
CA SER A 127 8.77 35.09 9.76
C SER A 127 9.84 34.41 8.93
N ARG A 128 10.43 35.14 7.97
CA ARG A 128 11.51 34.64 7.10
C ARG A 128 12.74 34.19 7.89
N THR A 129 13.02 34.83 9.01
CA THR A 129 14.20 34.53 9.85
C THR A 129 13.92 33.47 10.93
N GLN A 130 12.66 33.07 11.11
CA GLN A 130 12.27 32.07 12.10
C GLN A 130 12.64 30.66 11.60
N LYS A 131 13.19 29.84 12.51
CA LYS A 131 13.49 28.44 12.22
C LYS A 131 12.22 27.59 12.28
N ILE A 132 12.18 26.50 11.52
CA ILE A 132 11.05 25.56 11.51
C ILE A 132 10.74 24.97 12.90
N SER A 133 11.76 24.72 13.73
CA SER A 133 11.60 24.22 15.10
C SER A 133 10.85 25.20 16.00
N ASP A 134 11.02 26.50 15.76
CA ASP A 134 10.59 27.59 16.65
C ASP A 134 9.18 28.09 16.31
N MET A 135 8.56 27.56 15.25
CA MET A 135 7.19 27.87 14.86
C MET A 135 6.18 27.21 15.80
N ASP A 136 5.17 27.98 16.20
CA ASP A 136 3.98 27.43 16.84
C ASP A 136 3.24 26.46 15.90
N ASN A 137 2.34 25.65 16.47
CA ASN A 137 1.63 24.60 15.72
C ASN A 137 0.75 25.16 14.60
N ALA A 138 0.12 26.32 14.78
CA ALA A 138 -0.79 26.89 13.78
C ALA A 138 -0.01 27.43 12.58
N THR A 139 1.09 28.15 12.84
CA THR A 139 2.01 28.65 11.83
C THR A 139 2.65 27.50 11.05
N PHE A 140 3.16 26.47 11.76
CA PHE A 140 3.75 25.29 11.13
C PHE A 140 2.75 24.50 10.28
N GLU A 141 1.50 24.37 10.72
CA GLU A 141 0.45 23.73 9.92
C GLU A 141 0.17 24.51 8.62
N LYS A 142 0.15 25.84 8.67
CA LYS A 142 0.02 26.64 7.44
C LYS A 142 1.23 26.49 6.51
N VAL A 143 2.46 26.37 7.04
CA VAL A 143 3.65 26.04 6.23
C VAL A 143 3.48 24.69 5.52
N MET A 144 3.01 23.67 6.26
CA MET A 144 2.73 22.33 5.71
C MET A 144 1.71 22.38 4.56
N GLN A 145 0.64 23.17 4.72
CA GLN A 145 -0.38 23.40 3.70
C GLN A 145 0.15 24.17 2.49
N ALA A 146 1.01 25.18 2.71
CA ALA A 146 1.62 25.96 1.63
C ALA A 146 2.47 25.06 0.72
N ILE A 147 3.31 24.20 1.32
CA ILE A 147 4.10 23.19 0.61
C ILE A 147 3.17 22.26 -0.18
N GLN A 148 2.11 21.74 0.44
CA GLN A 148 1.15 20.87 -0.25
C GLN A 148 0.58 21.55 -1.50
N LYS A 149 0.13 22.80 -1.38
CA LYS A 149 -0.42 23.55 -2.51
C LYS A 149 0.58 23.77 -3.63
N LYS A 150 1.88 23.93 -3.31
CA LYS A 150 2.95 24.08 -4.31
C LYS A 150 3.28 22.76 -5.01
N GLU A 151 3.34 21.66 -4.25
CA GLU A 151 3.69 20.32 -4.75
C GLU A 151 2.56 19.67 -5.56
N GLY A 152 1.31 20.00 -5.27
CA GLY A 152 0.16 19.54 -6.02
C GLY A 152 -1.13 19.73 -5.25
N SER A 153 -2.17 20.17 -5.96
CA SER A 153 -3.46 20.52 -5.39
C SER A 153 -4.20 19.37 -4.70
N GLY A 154 -3.70 18.13 -4.84
CA GLY A 154 -4.40 16.92 -4.42
C GLY A 154 -5.56 16.59 -5.35
N LYS A 155 -5.51 17.07 -6.60
CA LYS A 155 -6.57 16.85 -7.58
C LYS A 155 -6.83 15.37 -7.75
N GLU A 156 -8.06 14.99 -7.48
CA GLU A 156 -8.48 13.60 -7.51
C GLU A 156 -8.61 13.10 -8.95
N GLY A 157 -8.33 11.82 -9.12
CA GLY A 157 -8.66 11.07 -10.31
C GLY A 157 -9.88 10.20 -10.09
N LYS A 158 -9.88 9.02 -10.70
CA LYS A 158 -10.90 7.99 -10.48
C LYS A 158 -10.38 6.96 -9.46
N GLU A 159 -11.27 6.56 -8.56
CA GLU A 159 -11.09 5.40 -7.69
C GLU A 159 -11.94 4.23 -8.18
N GLU A 160 -11.36 3.03 -8.21
CA GLU A 160 -12.07 1.81 -8.59
C GLU A 160 -11.69 0.66 -7.66
N TRP A 161 -12.68 0.11 -6.96
CA TRP A 161 -12.49 -1.03 -6.07
C TRP A 161 -12.71 -2.34 -6.81
N ILE A 162 -11.75 -3.25 -6.65
CA ILE A 162 -11.76 -4.58 -7.23
C ILE A 162 -11.73 -5.59 -6.08
N LYS A 163 -12.76 -6.43 -6.02
CA LYS A 163 -12.77 -7.59 -5.11
C LYS A 163 -11.88 -8.68 -5.68
N THR A 164 -11.13 -9.37 -4.83
CA THR A 164 -10.20 -10.40 -5.30
C THR A 164 -10.19 -11.65 -4.45
N THR A 165 -9.81 -12.78 -5.04
CA THR A 165 -9.46 -13.99 -4.31
C THR A 165 -7.97 -14.27 -4.50
N LYS A 166 -7.21 -14.28 -3.40
CA LYS A 166 -5.82 -14.73 -3.36
C LYS A 166 -5.73 -16.12 -2.76
N ILE A 167 -5.11 -17.06 -3.48
CA ILE A 167 -4.99 -18.47 -3.07
C ILE A 167 -3.51 -18.85 -3.00
N THR A 168 -3.10 -19.34 -1.83
CA THR A 168 -1.76 -19.86 -1.57
C THR A 168 -1.84 -21.34 -1.22
N LEU A 169 -1.05 -22.19 -1.86
CA LEU A 169 -0.91 -23.60 -1.54
C LEU A 169 0.36 -23.84 -0.71
N SER A 170 0.20 -24.49 0.44
CA SER A 170 1.29 -24.83 1.36
C SER A 170 1.14 -26.26 1.86
N ASP A 171 2.22 -26.93 2.26
CA ASP A 171 2.15 -28.18 3.02
C ASP A 171 2.04 -27.94 4.55
N GLY A 172 1.95 -26.68 4.97
CA GLY A 172 1.97 -26.24 6.36
C GLY A 172 3.35 -25.87 6.89
N THR A 173 4.42 -26.19 6.16
CA THR A 173 5.80 -25.81 6.50
C THR A 173 6.42 -24.92 5.43
N LYS A 174 6.15 -25.20 4.16
CA LYS A 174 6.68 -24.47 3.00
C LYS A 174 5.60 -24.23 1.94
N PRO A 175 5.82 -23.29 1.01
CA PRO A 175 5.00 -23.18 -0.17
C PRO A 175 5.09 -24.41 -1.07
N VAL A 176 3.98 -24.81 -1.68
CA VAL A 176 3.98 -25.86 -2.71
C VAL A 176 4.13 -25.18 -4.06
N VAL A 177 5.30 -25.30 -4.67
CA VAL A 177 5.68 -24.62 -5.93
C VAL A 177 5.36 -25.50 -7.14
N GLY A 178 4.93 -24.88 -8.25
CA GLY A 178 4.71 -25.53 -9.54
C GLY A 178 3.56 -26.53 -9.54
N TYR A 179 2.63 -26.45 -8.59
CA TYR A 179 1.54 -27.41 -8.47
C TYR A 179 0.41 -27.04 -9.45
N PRO A 180 0.00 -27.98 -10.33
CA PRO A 180 -1.06 -27.72 -11.28
C PRO A 180 -2.42 -27.71 -10.61
N LEU A 181 -3.20 -26.67 -10.90
CA LEU A 181 -4.58 -26.50 -10.48
C LEU A 181 -5.41 -26.04 -11.66
N LYS A 182 -6.60 -26.62 -11.78
CA LYS A 182 -7.59 -26.19 -12.77
C LYS A 182 -8.47 -25.13 -12.15
N VAL A 183 -8.50 -23.93 -12.74
CA VAL A 183 -9.19 -22.76 -12.20
C VAL A 183 -10.28 -22.34 -13.17
N THR A 184 -11.53 -22.39 -12.73
CA THR A 184 -12.69 -21.92 -13.49
C THR A 184 -13.15 -20.57 -12.96
N LEU A 185 -13.17 -19.57 -13.84
CA LEU A 185 -13.63 -18.21 -13.58
C LEU A 185 -14.81 -17.91 -14.51
N GLY A 186 -16.01 -17.78 -13.95
CA GLY A 186 -17.25 -17.71 -14.72
C GLY A 186 -17.42 -18.97 -15.56
N THR A 187 -17.31 -18.83 -16.88
CA THR A 187 -17.39 -19.92 -17.87
C THR A 187 -16.02 -20.36 -18.42
N CYS A 188 -14.95 -19.62 -18.12
CA CYS A 188 -13.62 -19.89 -18.62
C CYS A 188 -12.87 -20.82 -17.66
N THR A 189 -12.10 -21.77 -18.18
CA THR A 189 -11.26 -22.65 -17.37
C THR A 189 -9.81 -22.58 -17.81
N TYR A 190 -8.92 -22.49 -16.84
CA TYR A 190 -7.49 -22.33 -17.01
C TYR A 190 -6.73 -23.43 -16.25
N GLU A 191 -5.54 -23.76 -16.72
CA GLU A 191 -4.57 -24.56 -15.96
C GLU A 191 -3.48 -23.64 -15.47
N TRP A 192 -3.41 -23.47 -14.15
CA TRP A 192 -2.44 -22.60 -13.51
C TRP A 192 -1.49 -23.42 -12.64
N LEU A 193 -0.24 -22.98 -12.60
CA LEU A 193 0.78 -23.50 -11.71
C LEU A 193 0.96 -22.51 -10.55
N THR A 194 1.16 -23.02 -9.34
CA THR A 194 1.57 -22.17 -8.22
C THR A 194 2.98 -21.63 -8.43
N ASN A 195 3.22 -20.37 -8.07
CA ASN A 195 4.52 -19.72 -8.19
C ASN A 195 5.50 -20.17 -7.07
N ASN A 196 6.68 -19.53 -6.99
CA ASN A 196 7.70 -19.83 -5.97
C ASN A 196 7.25 -19.55 -4.52
N TYR A 197 6.15 -18.82 -4.34
CA TYR A 197 5.51 -18.56 -3.05
C TYR A 197 4.27 -19.44 -2.82
N GLY A 198 4.04 -20.43 -3.69
CA GLY A 198 2.87 -21.30 -3.65
C GLY A 198 1.58 -20.60 -4.06
N GLU A 199 1.63 -19.39 -4.60
CA GLU A 199 0.45 -18.59 -4.93
C GLU A 199 -0.03 -18.88 -6.35
N LEU A 200 -1.35 -18.93 -6.53
CA LEU A 200 -1.97 -18.82 -7.84
C LEU A 200 -1.95 -17.35 -8.31
N PRO A 201 -2.06 -17.10 -9.63
CA PRO A 201 -2.40 -15.77 -10.15
C PRO A 201 -3.59 -15.16 -9.39
N LEU A 202 -3.51 -13.86 -9.09
CA LEU A 202 -4.56 -13.16 -8.37
C LEU A 202 -5.87 -13.18 -9.18
N ILE A 203 -6.96 -13.61 -8.54
CA ILE A 203 -8.27 -13.69 -9.19
C ILE A 203 -9.02 -12.40 -8.93
N ALA A 204 -9.10 -11.52 -9.93
CA ALA A 204 -9.95 -10.33 -9.89
C ALA A 204 -11.41 -10.71 -10.19
N HIS A 205 -12.35 -10.20 -9.40
CA HIS A 205 -13.78 -10.44 -9.60
C HIS A 205 -14.33 -9.41 -10.57
N LEU A 206 -14.44 -9.78 -11.86
CA LEU A 206 -14.84 -8.85 -12.93
C LEU A 206 -16.33 -8.45 -12.85
N ASN A 207 -17.14 -9.25 -12.16
CA ASN A 207 -18.57 -9.00 -11.95
C ASN A 207 -18.98 -9.63 -10.60
N ASP A 208 -19.97 -9.03 -9.95
CA ASP A 208 -20.57 -9.60 -8.75
C ASP A 208 -21.18 -10.98 -9.07
N GLY A 209 -20.93 -11.95 -8.19
CA GLY A 209 -21.41 -13.31 -8.38
C GLY A 209 -20.61 -14.17 -9.35
N MET A 210 -19.50 -13.67 -9.92
CA MET A 210 -18.60 -14.46 -10.78
C MET A 210 -18.23 -15.79 -10.09
N ARG A 211 -18.50 -16.92 -10.74
CA ARG A 211 -18.13 -18.24 -10.23
C ARG A 211 -16.62 -18.36 -10.17
N ILE A 212 -16.09 -18.83 -9.04
CA ILE A 212 -14.68 -19.16 -8.85
C ILE A 212 -14.65 -20.60 -8.36
N GLU A 213 -13.98 -21.47 -9.11
CA GLU A 213 -13.80 -22.87 -8.73
C GLU A 213 -12.34 -23.26 -8.98
N VAL A 214 -11.73 -23.92 -8.01
CA VAL A 214 -10.38 -24.47 -8.13
C VAL A 214 -10.45 -25.96 -7.88
N LYS A 215 -9.87 -26.72 -8.80
CA LYS A 215 -9.77 -28.17 -8.71
C LYS A 215 -8.32 -28.63 -8.72
N SER A 216 -8.07 -29.72 -8.01
CA SER A 216 -6.84 -30.50 -8.14
C SER A 216 -7.13 -31.84 -8.78
N SER A 217 -6.20 -32.35 -9.56
CA SER A 217 -6.22 -33.73 -10.04
C SER A 217 -5.55 -34.64 -9.02
N SER A 218 -6.27 -35.70 -8.64
CA SER A 218 -5.69 -36.82 -7.89
C SER A 218 -4.68 -37.59 -8.76
N PRO A 219 -3.80 -38.43 -8.17
CA PRO A 219 -2.89 -39.29 -8.93
C PRO A 219 -3.60 -40.21 -9.93
N SER A 220 -4.86 -40.56 -9.69
CA SER A 220 -5.70 -41.36 -10.61
C SER A 220 -6.37 -40.54 -11.71
N GLY A 221 -6.03 -39.25 -11.85
CA GLY A 221 -6.60 -38.34 -12.87
C GLY A 221 -8.00 -37.81 -12.56
N LYS A 222 -8.60 -38.20 -11.43
CA LYS A 222 -9.91 -37.68 -11.01
C LYS A 222 -9.76 -36.25 -10.49
N GLU A 223 -10.54 -35.33 -11.03
CA GLU A 223 -10.60 -33.93 -10.57
C GLU A 223 -11.47 -33.81 -9.32
N GLU A 224 -10.99 -33.08 -8.32
CA GLU A 224 -11.72 -32.77 -7.09
C GLU A 224 -11.76 -31.26 -6.87
N VAL A 225 -12.94 -30.73 -6.56
CA VAL A 225 -13.12 -29.31 -6.21
C VAL A 225 -12.55 -29.08 -4.81
N ILE A 226 -11.50 -28.27 -4.72
CA ILE A 226 -10.82 -27.95 -3.45
C ILE A 226 -11.19 -26.56 -2.94
N TYR A 227 -11.74 -25.71 -3.80
CA TYR A 227 -12.31 -24.42 -3.42
C TYR A 227 -13.39 -24.01 -4.42
N ALA A 228 -14.49 -23.46 -3.91
CA ALA A 228 -15.54 -22.85 -4.72
C ALA A 228 -16.12 -21.64 -3.99
N ALA A 229 -16.37 -20.57 -4.74
CA ALA A 229 -16.99 -19.35 -4.23
C ALA A 229 -17.68 -18.56 -5.35
N THR A 230 -18.40 -17.53 -4.94
CA THR A 230 -18.86 -16.46 -5.81
C THR A 230 -18.08 -15.19 -5.51
N GLY A 231 -17.83 -14.37 -6.55
CA GLY A 231 -17.01 -13.16 -6.48
C GLY A 231 -17.60 -11.99 -5.68
N LEU A 232 -18.44 -12.25 -4.68
CA LEU A 232 -19.16 -11.22 -3.91
C LEU A 232 -18.30 -10.50 -2.86
N GLU A 233 -17.21 -11.12 -2.40
CA GLU A 233 -16.34 -10.57 -1.35
C GLU A 233 -14.88 -10.90 -1.64
N SER A 234 -13.95 -10.07 -1.18
CA SER A 234 -12.53 -10.40 -1.22
C SER A 234 -12.19 -11.53 -0.26
N LYS A 235 -11.28 -12.42 -0.65
CA LYS A 235 -10.83 -13.55 0.17
C LYS A 235 -9.33 -13.78 0.03
N ARG A 236 -8.66 -14.06 1.16
CA ARG A 236 -7.31 -14.62 1.20
C ARG A 236 -7.39 -16.04 1.76
N ILE A 237 -6.83 -16.99 1.03
CA ILE A 237 -7.05 -18.41 1.26
C ILE A 237 -5.71 -19.15 1.26
N VAL A 238 -5.54 -20.04 2.24
CA VAL A 238 -4.44 -20.98 2.26
C VAL A 238 -4.98 -22.40 2.10
N LEU A 239 -4.62 -23.05 1.01
CA LEU A 239 -4.89 -24.47 0.79
C LEU A 239 -3.74 -25.26 1.39
N LYS A 240 -4.04 -26.22 2.27
CA LYS A 240 -3.03 -27.12 2.86
C LYS A 240 -3.00 -28.45 2.14
N LYS A 241 -1.87 -28.82 1.55
CA LYS A 241 -1.63 -30.12 0.93
C LYS A 241 -1.07 -31.10 1.96
N ASN A 242 -1.86 -32.10 2.34
CA ASN A 242 -1.45 -33.25 3.15
C ASN A 242 -1.62 -34.51 2.29
N GLN A 243 -0.55 -34.97 1.64
CA GLN A 243 -0.66 -36.04 0.63
C GLN A 243 -1.51 -37.24 1.08
N PRO A 244 -2.42 -37.75 0.22
CA PRO A 244 -2.72 -37.28 -1.14
C PRO A 244 -3.74 -36.13 -1.21
N ASN A 245 -4.24 -35.65 -0.08
CA ASN A 245 -5.39 -34.75 -0.01
C ASN A 245 -4.97 -33.27 0.04
N ILE A 246 -5.85 -32.41 -0.45
CA ILE A 246 -5.76 -30.96 -0.22
C ILE A 246 -6.97 -30.58 0.62
N LEU A 247 -6.72 -29.92 1.76
CA LEU A 247 -7.75 -29.36 2.60
C LEU A 247 -7.72 -27.84 2.49
N LEU A 248 -8.90 -27.24 2.31
CA LEU A 248 -9.06 -25.80 2.44
C LEU A 248 -8.88 -25.39 3.90
N ILE A 249 -7.92 -24.51 4.18
CA ILE A 249 -7.80 -23.86 5.48
C ILE A 249 -8.13 -22.37 5.30
N LEU A 250 -9.31 -21.97 5.76
CA LEU A 250 -9.69 -20.56 5.80
C LEU A 250 -8.97 -19.88 6.98
N TYR A 251 -7.87 -19.19 6.71
CA TYR A 251 -7.34 -18.17 7.63
C TYR A 251 -6.99 -16.91 6.84
N LEU A 252 -7.59 -15.79 7.26
CA LEU A 252 -6.94 -14.53 7.65
C LEU A 252 -8.01 -13.44 7.79
N ASN A 253 -8.75 -13.43 8.91
CA ASN A 253 -9.19 -12.15 9.45
C ASN A 253 -8.01 -11.59 10.23
N SER A 254 -7.59 -10.37 9.89
CA SER A 254 -6.47 -9.66 10.52
C SER A 254 -6.69 -9.47 12.02
N GLN A 255 -6.22 -10.39 12.86
CA GLN A 255 -5.97 -10.17 14.29
C GLN A 255 -4.86 -11.09 14.80
N ARG A 256 -3.63 -10.56 14.91
CA ARG A 256 -2.77 -10.85 16.07
C ARG A 256 -2.27 -9.52 16.60
N ASN A 257 -3.01 -8.99 17.57
CA ASN A 257 -2.47 -8.04 18.52
C ASN A 257 -1.53 -8.83 19.45
N PRO A 258 -0.22 -8.57 19.49
CA PRO A 258 0.69 -9.34 20.33
C PRO A 258 0.69 -8.71 21.72
N GLU A 259 -0.38 -8.86 22.51
CA GLU A 259 -0.34 -8.50 23.93
C GLU A 259 -1.52 -9.08 24.70
N LYS A 260 -1.27 -10.23 25.34
CA LYS A 260 -1.65 -10.52 26.72
C LYS A 260 -0.99 -11.84 27.12
N LYS A 261 0.17 -11.75 27.77
CA LYS A 261 0.63 -12.79 28.70
C LYS A 261 -0.46 -12.92 29.77
N ALA A 262 -1.25 -13.98 29.72
CA ALA A 262 -2.03 -14.42 30.87
C ALA A 262 -1.19 -15.46 31.62
N SER A 263 -0.60 -15.01 32.71
CA SER A 263 0.03 -15.79 33.75
C SER A 263 -0.99 -16.63 34.54
N ARG A 264 -0.60 -17.88 34.84
CA ARG A 264 -1.01 -18.78 35.95
C ARG A 264 -2.50 -19.17 36.05
N ASN A 265 -2.74 -20.48 36.04
CA ASN A 265 -3.00 -21.21 37.29
C ASN A 265 -2.75 -22.72 37.13
N LEU A 266 -1.89 -23.26 38.01
CA LEU A 266 -1.84 -24.67 38.35
C LEU A 266 -3.20 -25.05 38.95
N LEU A 267 -3.82 -26.10 38.44
CA LEU A 267 -4.86 -26.84 39.15
C LEU A 267 -4.21 -28.06 39.79
N SER A 268 -4.26 -28.06 41.11
CA SER A 268 -4.07 -29.19 42.02
C SER A 268 -4.91 -30.39 41.58
N ILE A 269 -4.28 -31.55 41.51
CA ILE A 269 -4.95 -32.85 41.56
C ILE A 269 -4.53 -33.51 42.87
N LEU A 270 -5.52 -34.10 43.53
CA LEU A 270 -5.48 -34.93 44.73
C LEU A 270 -4.29 -35.91 44.76
#